data_AF-A0A1Y5IH36-F1
#
_entry.id   AF-A0A1Y5IH36-F1
#
_cell.length_a   1.000
_cell.length_b   1.000
_cell.length_c   1.000
_cell.angle_alpha   90.00
_cell.angle_beta   90.00
_cell.angle_gamma   90.00
#
_symmetry.space_group_name_H-M   'P 1'
#
loop_
_entity.id
_entity.type
_entity.pdbx_description
1 polymer ?
#
loop_
_entity_poly.entity_id
_entity_poly.type
_entity_poly.pdbx_seq_one_letter_code
_entity_poly.pdbx_strand_id
1 'polypeptide(L)'
;MFCFEDMKENLGDVVDAVSAFMGIELDADARALVLERSGFEYMRNNTKFDDHFVREKVAKQMGMEGTTFTVGKVRDGGGAVGDGSRELPPSVRDAISEKWRAEVAPNGFATYGDFRRELRSRWRTKWLKRPDDA
;
A
#
# COMPACT_ATOMS: atom_id res chain seq x y z
N MET A 1 8.39 9.35 -2.54
CA MET A 1 8.02 7.93 -2.74
C MET A 1 7.61 7.38 -1.38
N PHE A 2 6.52 6.63 -1.32
CA PHE A 2 5.96 6.07 -0.09
C PHE A 2 6.10 4.55 -0.09
N CYS A 3 6.16 3.94 1.10
CA CYS A 3 6.02 2.49 1.25
C CYS A 3 4.60 2.15 1.71
N PHE A 4 4.09 0.96 1.34
CA PHE A 4 2.75 0.51 1.74
C PHE A 4 2.57 0.52 3.27
N GLU A 5 3.60 0.12 3.98
CA GLU A 5 3.64 0.09 5.43
C GLU A 5 3.52 1.49 6.04
N ASP A 6 3.94 2.56 5.34
CA ASP A 6 3.71 3.94 5.79
C ASP A 6 2.22 4.27 5.80
N MET A 7 1.48 3.81 4.78
CA MET A 7 0.02 3.97 4.70
C MET A 7 -0.69 3.18 5.80
N LYS A 8 -0.16 2.00 6.16
CA LYS A 8 -0.73 1.19 7.26
C LYS A 8 -0.45 1.79 8.64
N GLU A 9 0.69 2.45 8.82
CA GLU A 9 1.05 3.07 10.10
C GLU A 9 0.38 4.43 10.32
N ASN A 10 0.32 5.28 9.30
CA ASN A 10 -0.39 6.55 9.37
C ASN A 10 -0.85 7.01 7.98
N LEU A 11 -2.06 6.60 7.62
CA LEU A 11 -2.70 7.00 6.36
C LEU A 11 -2.92 8.51 6.27
N GLY A 12 -3.20 9.18 7.39
CA GLY A 12 -3.41 10.63 7.47
C GLY A 12 -2.22 11.41 6.95
N ASP A 13 -1.05 11.14 7.52
CA ASP A 13 0.23 11.76 7.13
C ASP A 13 0.54 11.51 5.64
N VAL A 14 0.22 10.33 5.11
CA VAL A 14 0.42 10.03 3.69
C VAL A 14 -0.56 10.81 2.81
N VAL A 15 -1.83 10.88 3.19
CA VAL A 15 -2.85 11.67 2.46
C VAL A 15 -2.44 13.14 2.40
N ASP A 16 -2.00 13.70 3.52
CA ASP A 16 -1.56 15.10 3.61
C ASP A 16 -0.29 15.35 2.77
N ALA A 17 0.65 14.41 2.75
CA ALA A 17 1.83 14.51 1.90
C ALA A 17 1.48 14.41 0.41
N VAL A 18 0.52 13.57 0.03
CA VAL A 18 0.05 13.42 -1.35
C VAL A 18 -0.72 14.67 -1.79
N SER A 19 -1.58 15.25 -0.94
CA SER A 19 -2.30 16.48 -1.27
C SER A 19 -1.33 17.66 -1.48
N ALA A 20 -0.35 17.80 -0.60
CA ALA A 20 0.73 18.80 -0.75
C ALA A 20 1.55 18.59 -2.02
N PHE A 21 1.90 17.35 -2.36
CA PHE A 21 2.59 17.02 -3.62
C PHE A 21 1.75 17.37 -4.86
N MET A 22 0.44 17.15 -4.80
CA MET A 22 -0.49 17.47 -5.89
C MET A 22 -0.86 18.94 -5.96
N GLY A 23 -0.51 19.75 -4.95
CA GLY A 23 -0.93 21.15 -4.83
C GLY A 23 -2.44 21.30 -4.60
N ILE A 24 -3.06 20.34 -3.91
CA ILE A 24 -4.50 20.33 -3.61
C ILE A 24 -4.70 20.67 -2.13
N GLU A 25 -5.44 21.73 -1.87
CA GLU A 25 -5.95 22.06 -0.54
C GLU A 25 -7.10 21.11 -0.19
N LEU A 26 -7.01 20.45 0.97
CA LEU A 26 -8.09 19.63 1.51
C LEU A 26 -8.64 20.33 2.75
N ASP A 27 -9.90 20.73 2.70
CA ASP A 27 -10.63 21.07 3.91
C ASP A 27 -10.88 19.82 4.79
N ALA A 28 -11.41 20.04 5.99
CA ALA A 28 -11.61 18.97 6.97
C ALA A 28 -12.52 17.85 6.43
N ASP A 29 -13.57 18.21 5.70
CA ASP A 29 -14.57 17.27 5.17
C ASP A 29 -14.01 16.47 4.00
N ALA A 30 -13.31 17.14 3.08
CA ALA A 30 -12.62 16.51 1.95
C ALA A 30 -11.54 15.54 2.45
N ARG A 31 -10.75 15.95 3.46
CA ARG A 31 -9.74 15.08 4.07
C ARG A 31 -10.37 13.85 4.73
N ALA A 32 -11.45 14.03 5.50
CA ALA A 32 -12.16 12.93 6.13
C ALA A 32 -12.71 11.94 5.08
N LEU A 33 -13.28 12.45 4.00
CA LEU A 33 -13.80 11.65 2.90
C LEU A 33 -12.69 10.83 2.20
N VAL A 34 -11.53 11.43 1.97
CA VAL A 34 -10.37 10.72 1.39
C VAL A 34 -9.92 9.61 2.32
N LEU A 35 -9.78 9.87 3.62
CA LEU A 35 -9.36 8.85 4.59
C LEU A 35 -10.33 7.67 4.66
N GLU A 36 -11.63 7.95 4.69
CA GLU A 36 -12.66 6.91 4.66
C GLU A 36 -12.54 6.06 3.37
N ARG A 37 -12.50 6.72 2.21
CA ARG A 37 -12.51 6.04 0.89
C ARG A 37 -11.21 5.35 0.52
N SER A 38 -10.11 5.73 1.16
CA SER A 38 -8.81 5.06 1.07
C SER A 38 -8.61 3.96 2.12
N GLY A 39 -9.56 3.82 3.05
CA GLY A 39 -9.53 2.78 4.07
C GLY A 39 -9.88 1.39 3.54
N PHE A 40 -9.34 0.36 4.19
CA PHE A 40 -9.59 -1.04 3.82
C PHE A 40 -11.08 -1.38 3.79
N GLU A 41 -11.84 -1.00 4.82
CA GLU A 41 -13.27 -1.32 4.93
C GLU A 41 -14.07 -0.79 3.74
N TYR A 42 -13.82 0.46 3.34
CA TYR A 42 -14.47 1.02 2.17
C TYR A 42 -14.03 0.31 0.90
N MET A 43 -12.73 0.06 0.73
CA MET A 43 -12.19 -0.58 -0.46
C MET A 43 -12.69 -2.02 -0.63
N ARG A 44 -12.78 -2.77 0.46
CA ARG A 44 -13.21 -4.17 0.47
C ARG A 44 -14.68 -4.34 0.09
N ASN A 45 -15.51 -3.36 0.44
CA ASN A 45 -16.95 -3.39 0.23
C ASN A 45 -17.40 -2.64 -1.03
N ASN A 46 -16.46 -2.17 -1.86
CA ASN A 46 -16.77 -1.39 -3.05
C ASN A 46 -16.28 -2.08 -4.32
N THR A 47 -17.21 -2.35 -5.24
CA THR A 47 -16.97 -3.09 -6.48
C THR A 47 -16.01 -2.40 -7.44
N LYS A 48 -15.73 -1.10 -7.28
CA LYS A 48 -14.76 -0.37 -8.12
C LYS A 48 -13.32 -0.88 -7.97
N PHE A 49 -13.01 -1.63 -6.92
CA PHE A 49 -11.69 -2.20 -6.66
C PHE A 49 -11.57 -3.68 -7.07
N ASP A 50 -12.66 -4.26 -7.57
CA ASP A 50 -12.72 -5.66 -7.96
C ASP A 50 -12.86 -5.82 -9.49
N ASP A 51 -12.50 -6.99 -9.99
CA ASP A 51 -12.52 -7.30 -11.43
C ASP A 51 -13.88 -7.75 -11.96
N HIS A 52 -14.98 -7.34 -11.34
CA HIS A 52 -16.32 -7.79 -11.73
C HIS A 52 -16.59 -7.55 -13.22
N PHE A 53 -16.22 -6.37 -13.76
CA PHE A 53 -16.36 -6.08 -15.19
C PHE A 53 -15.56 -7.02 -16.09
N VAL A 54 -14.31 -7.34 -15.73
CA VAL A 54 -13.47 -8.27 -16.51
C VAL A 54 -14.02 -9.69 -16.41
N ARG A 55 -14.40 -10.10 -15.21
CA ARG A 55 -14.99 -11.41 -14.96
C ARG A 55 -16.30 -11.60 -15.69
N GLU A 56 -17.21 -10.63 -15.67
CA GLU A 56 -18.48 -10.70 -16.39
C GLU A 56 -18.27 -10.92 -17.89
N LYS A 57 -17.26 -10.26 -18.48
CA LYS A 57 -16.93 -10.42 -19.90
C LYS A 57 -16.26 -11.75 -20.22
N VAL A 58 -15.38 -12.24 -19.34
CA VAL A 58 -14.51 -13.40 -19.60
C VAL A 58 -15.11 -14.71 -19.07
N ALA A 59 -16.03 -14.67 -18.10
CA ALA A 59 -16.64 -15.86 -17.50
C ALA A 59 -17.32 -16.76 -18.53
N LYS A 60 -18.04 -16.17 -19.49
CA LYS A 60 -18.63 -16.89 -20.63
C LYS A 60 -17.58 -17.58 -21.50
N GLN A 61 -16.50 -16.88 -21.81
CA GLN A 61 -15.42 -17.40 -22.65
C GLN A 61 -14.62 -18.51 -21.95
N MET A 62 -14.53 -18.46 -20.62
CA MET A 62 -13.82 -19.43 -19.78
C MET A 62 -14.71 -20.59 -19.30
N GLY A 63 -15.99 -20.65 -19.71
CA GLY A 63 -16.93 -21.68 -19.23
C GLY A 63 -17.25 -21.59 -17.74
N MET A 64 -17.09 -20.41 -17.14
CA MET A 64 -17.29 -20.13 -15.71
C MET A 64 -18.68 -19.53 -15.41
N GLU A 65 -19.63 -19.67 -16.34
CA GLU A 65 -21.00 -19.22 -16.17
C GLU A 65 -21.63 -19.93 -14.94
N GLY A 66 -22.28 -19.17 -14.05
CA GLY A 66 -22.93 -19.71 -12.85
C GLY A 66 -22.01 -19.91 -11.63
N THR A 67 -20.73 -19.57 -11.70
CA THR A 67 -19.82 -19.61 -10.52
C THR A 67 -20.13 -18.49 -9.52
N THR A 68 -20.25 -18.81 -8.23
CA THR A 68 -20.67 -17.88 -7.16
C THR A 68 -19.53 -17.36 -6.27
N PHE A 69 -18.33 -17.93 -6.35
CA PHE A 69 -17.20 -17.47 -5.54
C PHE A 69 -16.83 -16.05 -5.95
N THR A 70 -16.55 -15.15 -4.99
CA THR A 70 -16.10 -13.79 -5.28
C THR A 70 -14.58 -13.74 -5.36
N VAL A 71 -14.06 -13.06 -6.38
CA VAL A 71 -12.62 -12.75 -6.49
C VAL A 71 -12.44 -11.30 -6.09
N GLY A 72 -12.05 -11.07 -4.85
CA GLY A 72 -11.68 -9.76 -4.35
C GLY A 72 -10.19 -9.53 -4.55
N LYS A 73 -9.81 -8.39 -5.15
CA LYS A 73 -8.39 -7.99 -5.22
C LYS A 73 -7.86 -7.48 -3.89
N VAL A 74 -8.77 -7.01 -3.04
CA VAL A 74 -8.46 -6.59 -1.68
C VAL A 74 -8.48 -7.84 -0.77
N ARG A 75 -7.29 -8.35 -0.42
CA ARG A 75 -7.13 -9.53 0.47
C ARG A 75 -7.85 -9.30 1.80
N ASP A 76 -8.39 -10.39 2.35
CA ASP A 76 -9.03 -10.39 3.66
C ASP A 76 -8.06 -9.89 4.76
N GLY A 77 -8.57 -9.10 5.70
CA GLY A 77 -7.75 -8.39 6.71
C GLY A 77 -6.93 -7.20 6.18
N GLY A 78 -7.10 -6.80 4.92
CA GLY A 78 -6.58 -5.54 4.37
C GLY A 78 -5.08 -5.46 4.17
N GLY A 79 -4.45 -6.61 3.99
CA GLY A 79 -3.00 -6.74 3.84
C GLY A 79 -2.27 -6.36 5.13
N ALA A 80 -1.91 -7.36 5.93
CA ALA A 80 -1.10 -7.13 7.12
C ALA A 80 0.39 -7.00 6.74
N VAL A 81 1.04 -6.00 7.31
CA VAL A 81 2.48 -5.82 7.15
C VAL A 81 3.19 -7.04 7.75
N GLY A 82 4.05 -7.67 6.95
CA GLY A 82 4.84 -8.83 7.38
C GLY A 82 4.12 -10.18 7.36
N ASP A 83 2.88 -10.25 6.86
CA ASP A 83 2.11 -11.51 6.83
C ASP A 83 2.78 -12.58 5.95
N GLY A 84 3.25 -12.18 4.77
CA GLY A 84 3.99 -13.08 3.86
C GLY A 84 5.25 -13.64 4.51
N SER A 85 5.85 -12.93 5.47
CA SER A 85 6.98 -13.48 6.20
C SER A 85 6.52 -14.73 6.98
N ARG A 86 5.42 -14.68 7.73
CA ARG A 86 4.93 -15.77 8.62
C ARG A 86 4.77 -17.11 7.92
N GLU A 87 4.39 -17.10 6.66
CA GLU A 87 4.13 -18.29 5.84
C GLU A 87 5.41 -18.84 5.16
N LEU A 88 6.51 -18.07 5.13
CA LEU A 88 7.74 -18.47 4.44
C LEU A 88 8.68 -19.31 5.32
N PRO A 89 9.19 -20.44 4.80
CA PRO A 89 10.25 -21.21 5.46
C PRO A 89 11.52 -20.36 5.70
N PRO A 90 12.29 -20.64 6.77
CA PRO A 90 13.53 -19.91 7.06
C PRO A 90 14.50 -19.84 5.87
N SER A 91 14.70 -20.96 5.16
CA SER A 91 15.59 -21.03 4.00
C SER A 91 15.22 -20.04 2.88
N VAL A 92 13.92 -19.80 2.68
CA VAL A 92 13.43 -18.84 1.67
C VAL A 92 13.67 -17.40 2.14
N ARG A 93 13.46 -17.12 3.43
CA ARG A 93 13.73 -15.81 4.02
C ARG A 93 15.21 -15.45 3.95
N ASP A 94 16.07 -16.43 4.20
CA ASP A 94 17.53 -16.26 4.09
C ASP A 94 17.94 -16.00 2.64
N ALA A 95 17.36 -16.74 1.68
CA ALA A 95 17.60 -16.51 0.25
C ALA A 95 17.15 -15.12 -0.21
N ILE A 96 15.99 -14.64 0.25
CA ILE A 96 15.52 -13.27 -0.03
C ILE A 96 16.47 -12.23 0.58
N SER A 97 16.91 -12.45 1.82
CA SER A 97 17.83 -11.55 2.51
C SER A 97 19.20 -11.50 1.82
N GLU A 98 19.68 -12.63 1.32
CA GLU A 98 20.92 -12.70 0.54
C GLU A 98 20.79 -11.96 -0.79
N LYS A 99 19.66 -12.12 -1.49
CA LYS A 99 19.38 -11.35 -2.70
C LYS A 99 19.30 -9.85 -2.43
N TRP A 100 18.70 -9.43 -1.31
CA TRP A 100 18.74 -8.03 -0.92
C TRP A 100 20.17 -7.52 -0.72
N ARG A 101 21.01 -8.27 0.02
CA ARG A 101 22.40 -7.91 0.25
C ARG A 101 23.21 -7.81 -1.04
N ALA A 102 22.97 -8.70 -1.99
CA ALA A 102 23.68 -8.70 -3.27
C ALA A 102 23.27 -7.52 -4.17
N GLU A 103 21.98 -7.22 -4.25
CA GLU A 103 21.44 -6.32 -5.29
C GLU A 103 21.17 -4.90 -4.79
N VAL A 104 20.76 -4.75 -3.53
CA VAL A 104 20.27 -3.47 -2.99
C VAL A 104 21.25 -2.84 -2.01
N ALA A 105 21.95 -3.64 -1.19
CA ALA A 105 22.93 -3.09 -0.25
C ALA A 105 24.05 -2.27 -0.90
N PRO A 106 24.56 -2.59 -2.11
CA PRO A 106 25.53 -1.72 -2.81
C PRO A 106 25.01 -0.30 -3.09
N ASN A 107 23.68 -0.09 -3.10
CA ASN A 107 23.06 1.22 -3.26
C ASN A 107 22.90 1.99 -1.94
N GLY A 108 23.50 1.51 -0.85
CA GLY A 108 23.51 2.16 0.46
C GLY A 108 22.42 1.72 1.43
N PHE A 109 21.68 0.64 1.13
CA PHE A 109 20.59 0.15 1.98
C PHE A 109 20.80 -1.30 2.42
N ALA A 110 21.42 -1.49 3.58
CA ALA A 110 21.74 -2.82 4.11
C ALA A 110 20.51 -3.71 4.30
N THR A 111 19.36 -3.12 4.65
CA THR A 111 18.08 -3.81 4.79
C THR A 111 16.93 -3.03 4.15
N TYR A 112 15.81 -3.72 3.91
CA TYR A 112 14.56 -3.07 3.53
C TYR A 112 14.10 -2.02 4.57
N GLY A 113 14.35 -2.30 5.85
CA GLY A 113 14.04 -1.36 6.93
C GLY A 113 14.82 -0.05 6.82
N ASP A 114 16.09 -0.11 6.40
CA ASP A 114 16.92 1.08 6.18
C ASP A 114 16.42 1.91 5.01
N PHE A 115 16.11 1.23 3.90
CA PHE A 115 15.52 1.86 2.72
C PHE A 115 14.21 2.58 3.04
N ARG A 116 13.28 1.88 3.70
CA ARG A 116 11.98 2.44 4.09
C ARG A 116 12.14 3.65 5.02
N ARG A 117 13.03 3.56 6.00
CA ARG A 117 13.27 4.65 6.95
C ARG A 117 13.82 5.90 6.27
N GLU A 118 14.76 5.72 5.33
CA GLU A 118 15.30 6.83 4.55
C GLU A 118 14.22 7.48 3.67
N LEU A 119 13.44 6.67 2.94
CA LEU A 119 12.33 7.19 2.13
C LEU A 119 11.32 7.95 2.97
N ARG A 120 10.96 7.40 4.13
CA ARG A 120 10.07 8.03 5.10
C ARG A 120 10.58 9.40 5.53
N SER A 121 11.84 9.46 5.94
CA SER A 121 12.48 10.72 6.33
C SER A 121 12.38 11.78 5.23
N ARG A 122 12.67 11.39 3.98
CA ARG A 122 12.65 12.30 2.83
C ARG A 122 11.26 12.87 2.55
N TRP A 123 10.23 12.02 2.48
CA TRP A 123 8.91 12.51 2.11
C TRP A 123 8.26 13.31 3.24
N ARG A 124 8.51 12.95 4.51
CA ARG A 124 8.04 13.75 5.66
C ARG A 124 8.68 15.13 5.69
N THR A 125 10.00 15.20 5.55
CA THR A 125 10.74 16.48 5.53
C THR A 125 10.31 17.37 4.37
N LYS A 126 10.02 16.77 3.22
CA LYS A 126 9.66 17.52 2.01
C LYS A 126 8.21 18.01 2.01
N TRP A 127 7.28 17.19 2.50
CA TRP A 127 5.83 17.42 2.26
C TRP A 127 4.99 17.57 3.53
N LEU A 128 5.53 17.24 4.72
CA LEU A 128 4.84 17.34 6.01
C LEU A 128 5.51 18.35 6.96
N LYS A 129 6.17 19.39 6.43
CA LYS A 129 6.75 20.43 7.30
C LYS A 129 5.66 20.96 8.23
N ARG A 130 5.92 20.90 9.54
CA ARG A 130 4.98 21.39 10.53
C ARG A 130 5.07 22.92 10.56
N PRO A 131 3.99 23.61 10.95
CA PRO A 131 3.96 25.07 11.05
C PRO A 131 5.13 25.67 11.87
N ASP A 132 5.73 24.88 12.77
CA ASP A 132 6.79 25.31 13.69
C ASP A 132 8.22 25.24 13.10
N ASP A 133 8.39 24.79 11.85
CA ASP A 133 9.69 24.61 11.20
C ASP A 133 10.14 25.82 10.33
N ALA A 134 9.57 27.01 10.57
CA ALA A 134 9.83 28.27 9.86
C ALA A 134 10.39 29.38 10.77
#